data_AF-A0A1G8QYQ9-F1
#
_entry.id   AF-A0A1G8QYQ9-F1
#
_cell.length_a   1.000
_cell.length_b   1.000
_cell.length_c   1.000
_cell.angle_alpha   90.00
_cell.angle_beta   90.00
_cell.angle_gamma   90.00
#
_symmetry.space_group_name_H-M   'P 1'
#
loop_
_entity.id
_entity.type
_entity.pdbx_description
1 polymer ?
#
loop_
_entity_poly.entity_id
_entity_poly.type
_entity_poly.pdbx_seq_one_letter_code
_entity_poly.pdbx_strand_id
1 'polypeptide(L)'
;MQKLDVETVHRITSRNKLRQYASPKKGRARILPFAQPRMRPGAELAPEASFFVGGSCFARNIERALAFGGLPVLSSSEGTPMPSPPGQIAKWFNKFNTDTLLNEMRWAVQPEDDFGVRTLVEFEGEFSDLQIGWSFAHEQEQAEFLRRAYCGAYSGASEADVVVITLGSIECWYDCEQQIYLNGMVPGRVSERMPGRFEFHSFDFEDAYASLQRVYDHIMARPGKKPVLVFAVSAVAQPATYGAEDALVSNMASQAIQRAAAEQFVREHEDCWYFPAYEYCLLSDRKFSYHKNTFNHVQQPVMDRAVANMLEALQGPSEVQSIIAVRGLVADHNTAGDPEKSLAAVEKHDETYGDSAGLDVVRAQTFAAHDRHEAALPYYMRAAQSEKFGTYSLWSTAVSAALRCKRPELAAEVVAIAEERGDDPERLEALKERAAAAPVIAAAPVLQDPGVPQLPRDELVRIHDTYKELLGSDPQRVVDELGEMLDEGRISDDRFVWLYARALTKTDVPQAIVYLRELCAGDFKYMASAENTLNNLIARQQRLGRAGCHDR
;
A
#
# COMPACT_ATOMS: atom_id res chain seq x y z
N MET A 1 -33.32 -17.69 -0.46
CA MET A 1 -33.10 -18.88 -1.31
C MET A 1 -33.55 -18.58 -2.74
N GLN A 2 -32.63 -18.60 -3.71
CA GLN A 2 -32.99 -18.48 -5.12
C GLN A 2 -33.58 -19.82 -5.62
N LYS A 3 -34.79 -19.77 -6.22
CA LYS A 3 -35.41 -20.94 -6.86
C LYS A 3 -35.55 -20.64 -8.34
N LEU A 4 -34.96 -21.49 -9.18
CA LEU A 4 -35.05 -21.39 -10.63
C LEU A 4 -35.60 -22.72 -11.17
N ASP A 5 -36.49 -22.66 -12.15
CA ASP A 5 -36.89 -23.83 -12.92
C ASP A 5 -35.73 -24.38 -13.79
N VAL A 6 -35.86 -25.64 -14.18
CA VAL A 6 -34.80 -26.37 -14.90
C VAL A 6 -34.55 -25.74 -16.28
N GLU A 7 -35.60 -25.26 -16.95
CA GLU A 7 -35.53 -24.59 -18.25
C GLU A 7 -34.68 -23.31 -18.16
N THR A 8 -34.87 -22.52 -17.11
CA THR A 8 -34.12 -21.31 -16.82
C THR A 8 -32.67 -21.64 -16.51
N VAL A 9 -32.40 -22.69 -15.73
CA VAL A 9 -31.02 -23.17 -15.49
C VAL A 9 -30.37 -23.61 -16.80
N HIS A 10 -31.06 -24.34 -17.69
CA HIS A 10 -30.54 -24.72 -19.01
C HIS A 10 -30.24 -23.51 -19.90
N ARG A 11 -31.11 -22.50 -19.90
CA ARG A 11 -30.89 -21.24 -20.62
C ARG A 11 -29.68 -20.45 -20.09
N ILE A 12 -29.51 -20.37 -18.77
CA ILE A 12 -28.35 -19.70 -18.16
C ILE A 12 -27.06 -20.48 -18.47
N THR A 13 -27.07 -21.80 -18.25
CA THR A 13 -25.88 -22.65 -18.40
C THR A 13 -25.42 -22.76 -19.86
N SER A 14 -26.33 -22.82 -20.83
CA SER A 14 -25.98 -22.83 -22.26
C SER A 14 -25.24 -21.55 -22.70
N ARG A 15 -25.59 -20.39 -22.14
CA ARG A 15 -24.93 -19.10 -22.40
C ARG A 15 -23.66 -18.89 -21.57
N ASN A 16 -23.56 -19.50 -20.39
CA ASN A 16 -22.39 -19.38 -19.52
C ASN A 16 -21.24 -20.30 -19.98
N LYS A 17 -20.39 -19.77 -20.86
CA LYS A 17 -19.15 -20.45 -21.33
C LYS A 17 -18.16 -20.76 -20.18
N LEU A 18 -18.28 -20.06 -19.05
CA LEU A 18 -17.38 -20.16 -17.89
C LEU A 18 -17.97 -20.98 -16.73
N ARG A 19 -19.07 -21.72 -16.95
CA ARG A 19 -19.75 -22.50 -15.90
C ARG A 19 -18.93 -23.66 -15.32
N GLN A 20 -17.98 -24.18 -16.09
CA GLN A 20 -17.13 -25.27 -15.63
C GLN A 20 -15.92 -24.69 -14.90
N TYR A 21 -15.64 -25.21 -13.70
CA TYR A 21 -14.41 -24.89 -13.00
C TYR A 21 -13.20 -25.24 -13.86
N ALA A 22 -12.18 -24.39 -13.84
CA ALA A 22 -11.00 -24.61 -14.63
C ALA A 22 -10.25 -25.86 -14.17
N SER A 23 -9.71 -26.61 -15.13
CA SER A 23 -8.96 -27.84 -14.92
C SER A 23 -7.67 -27.79 -15.75
N PRO A 24 -6.70 -28.68 -15.48
CA PRO A 24 -5.49 -28.77 -16.31
C PRO A 24 -5.78 -28.94 -17.81
N LYS A 25 -6.87 -29.64 -18.16
CA LYS A 25 -7.27 -29.90 -19.56
C LYS A 25 -8.08 -28.77 -20.19
N LYS A 26 -8.85 -28.01 -19.39
CA LYS A 26 -9.77 -26.98 -19.89
C LYS A 26 -9.79 -25.77 -18.98
N GLY A 27 -9.48 -24.60 -19.54
CA GLY A 27 -9.51 -23.33 -18.80
C GLY A 27 -8.30 -23.09 -17.91
N ARG A 28 -7.20 -23.84 -18.06
CA ARG A 28 -5.95 -23.68 -17.29
C ARG A 28 -5.48 -22.22 -17.22
N ALA A 29 -5.53 -21.50 -18.34
CA ALA A 29 -5.13 -20.09 -18.44
C ALA A 29 -5.99 -19.13 -17.59
N ARG A 30 -7.15 -19.57 -17.08
CA ARG A 30 -8.00 -18.78 -16.17
C ARG A 30 -7.56 -18.83 -14.71
N ILE A 31 -6.65 -19.74 -14.36
CA ILE A 31 -6.11 -19.90 -12.99
C ILE A 31 -4.61 -19.68 -12.99
N LEU A 32 -3.89 -20.21 -13.99
CA LEU A 32 -2.43 -20.21 -14.00
C LEU A 32 -1.87 -19.35 -15.14
N PRO A 33 -0.85 -18.51 -14.87
CA PRO A 33 -0.26 -18.25 -13.55
C PRO A 33 -1.10 -17.35 -12.62
N PHE A 34 -2.07 -16.63 -13.18
CA PHE A 34 -2.98 -15.75 -12.44
C PHE A 34 -4.44 -16.12 -12.69
N ALA A 35 -5.25 -15.95 -11.67
CA ALA A 35 -6.69 -16.09 -11.77
C ALA A 35 -7.30 -14.96 -12.61
N GLN A 36 -8.34 -15.31 -13.37
CA GLN A 36 -9.13 -14.39 -14.17
C GLN A 36 -10.63 -14.66 -13.92
N PRO A 37 -11.12 -14.35 -12.71
CA PRO A 37 -12.56 -14.33 -12.46
C PRO A 37 -13.20 -13.25 -13.34
N ARG A 38 -14.43 -13.49 -13.80
CA ARG A 38 -15.15 -12.54 -14.64
C ARG A 38 -16.11 -11.75 -13.77
N MET A 39 -15.99 -10.43 -13.78
CA MET A 39 -17.03 -9.53 -13.25
C MET A 39 -18.26 -9.53 -14.16
N ARG A 40 -19.46 -9.44 -13.56
CA ARG A 40 -20.73 -9.30 -14.27
C ARG A 40 -21.45 -8.06 -13.76
N PRO A 41 -21.26 -6.90 -14.41
CA PRO A 41 -21.97 -5.71 -14.00
C PRO A 41 -23.41 -5.73 -14.48
N GLY A 42 -24.27 -5.02 -13.75
CA GLY A 42 -25.68 -4.81 -14.09
C GLY A 42 -25.90 -3.63 -15.05
N ALA A 43 -24.93 -2.73 -15.21
CA ALA A 43 -24.99 -1.58 -16.11
C ALA A 43 -23.60 -1.19 -16.63
N GLU A 44 -23.58 -0.41 -17.71
CA GLU A 44 -22.38 0.21 -18.27
C GLU A 44 -22.11 1.57 -17.60
N LEU A 45 -20.84 1.99 -17.57
CA LEU A 45 -20.42 3.28 -17.03
C LEU A 45 -19.77 4.17 -18.10
N ALA A 46 -19.84 5.47 -17.88
CA ALA A 46 -19.13 6.43 -18.72
C ALA A 46 -17.60 6.18 -18.65
N PRO A 47 -16.87 6.33 -19.77
CA PRO A 47 -15.41 6.18 -19.80
C PRO A 47 -14.67 7.06 -18.78
N GLU A 48 -15.18 8.28 -18.56
CA GLU A 48 -14.62 9.31 -17.69
C GLU A 48 -15.17 9.27 -16.25
N ALA A 49 -15.85 8.19 -15.87
CA ALA A 49 -16.47 8.06 -14.55
C ALA A 49 -15.47 8.32 -13.41
N SER A 50 -15.90 9.09 -12.42
CA SER A 50 -15.12 9.35 -11.19
C SER A 50 -15.31 8.23 -10.17
N PHE A 51 -14.25 7.95 -9.41
CA PHE A 51 -14.21 6.87 -8.43
C PHE A 51 -13.90 7.40 -7.03
N PHE A 52 -14.65 6.95 -6.04
CA PHE A 52 -14.25 7.01 -4.64
C PHE A 52 -13.94 5.60 -4.15
N VAL A 53 -12.77 5.37 -3.55
CA VAL A 53 -12.39 4.05 -3.05
C VAL A 53 -12.16 4.10 -1.54
N GLY A 54 -12.99 3.38 -0.78
CA GLY A 54 -12.91 3.30 0.68
C GLY A 54 -12.50 1.90 1.15
N GLY A 55 -11.77 1.84 2.26
CA GLY A 55 -11.42 0.59 2.95
C GLY A 55 -9.93 0.49 3.28
N SER A 56 -9.41 -0.74 3.36
CA SER A 56 -8.08 -1.03 3.92
C SER A 56 -6.93 -0.60 2.98
N CYS A 57 -5.68 -0.96 3.32
CA CYS A 57 -4.56 -0.76 2.39
C CYS A 57 -4.75 -1.45 1.02
N PHE A 58 -5.68 -2.41 0.94
CA PHE A 58 -6.13 -3.02 -0.31
C PHE A 58 -6.81 -2.00 -1.24
N ALA A 59 -7.65 -1.11 -0.71
CA ALA A 59 -8.30 -0.01 -1.45
C ALA A 59 -7.27 0.93 -2.10
N ARG A 60 -6.16 1.22 -1.40
CA ARG A 60 -5.08 2.06 -1.93
C ARG A 60 -4.44 1.48 -3.20
N ASN A 61 -4.44 0.15 -3.37
CA ASN A 61 -3.95 -0.46 -4.60
C ASN A 61 -4.93 -0.23 -5.77
N ILE A 62 -6.25 -0.19 -5.50
CA ILE A 62 -7.27 0.10 -6.50
C ILE A 62 -7.13 1.55 -6.97
N GLU A 63 -6.99 2.50 -6.04
CA GLU A 63 -6.74 3.92 -6.36
C GLU A 63 -5.51 4.10 -7.24
N ARG A 64 -4.39 3.45 -6.89
CA ARG A 64 -3.16 3.51 -7.70
C ARG A 64 -3.31 2.91 -9.10
N ALA A 65 -4.22 1.94 -9.29
CA ALA A 65 -4.52 1.40 -10.61
C ALA A 65 -5.37 2.39 -11.42
N LEU A 66 -6.44 2.91 -10.81
CA LEU A 66 -7.34 3.89 -11.43
C LEU A 66 -6.60 5.19 -11.79
N ALA A 67 -5.79 5.72 -10.87
CA ALA A 67 -4.98 6.92 -11.08
C ALA A 67 -3.89 6.71 -12.14
N PHE A 68 -3.38 5.50 -12.33
CA PHE A 68 -2.43 5.20 -13.40
C PHE A 68 -3.07 5.20 -14.78
N GLY A 69 -4.29 4.66 -14.93
CA GLY A 69 -5.10 4.92 -16.12
C GLY A 69 -5.53 6.39 -16.22
N GLY A 70 -5.51 7.09 -15.08
CA GLY A 70 -5.88 8.47 -14.84
C GLY A 70 -7.34 8.76 -15.02
N LEU A 71 -8.13 7.88 -14.42
CA LEU A 71 -9.49 8.17 -14.05
C LEU A 71 -9.50 9.10 -12.82
N PRO A 72 -10.52 9.94 -12.64
CA PRO A 72 -10.65 10.78 -11.46
C PRO A 72 -10.83 9.91 -10.20
N VAL A 73 -9.92 10.06 -9.22
CA VAL A 73 -10.00 9.35 -7.92
C VAL A 73 -10.24 10.38 -6.81
N LEU A 74 -11.47 10.41 -6.29
CA LEU A 74 -11.96 11.40 -5.34
C LEU A 74 -11.71 11.02 -3.86
N SER A 75 -11.08 9.87 -3.60
CA SER A 75 -10.72 9.40 -2.26
C SER A 75 -9.27 9.75 -1.85
N SER A 76 -8.64 10.67 -2.56
CA SER A 76 -7.23 11.03 -2.34
C SER A 76 -7.00 11.69 -0.98
N SER A 77 -5.91 11.29 -0.32
CA SER A 77 -5.42 11.94 0.91
C SER A 77 -4.54 13.16 0.62
N GLU A 78 -4.31 13.50 -0.64
CA GLU A 78 -3.47 14.63 -1.02
C GLU A 78 -4.13 15.96 -0.63
N GLY A 79 -3.33 16.90 -0.14
CA GLY A 79 -3.82 18.21 0.30
C GLY A 79 -4.56 18.20 1.64
N THR A 80 -4.77 17.05 2.28
CA THR A 80 -5.28 17.03 3.67
C THR A 80 -4.21 17.63 4.59
N PRO A 81 -4.51 18.66 5.41
CA PRO A 81 -3.55 19.40 6.23
C PRO A 81 -3.14 18.61 7.49
N MET A 82 -2.66 17.39 7.29
CA MET A 82 -2.23 16.48 8.34
C MET A 82 -0.73 16.65 8.65
N PRO A 83 -0.30 16.58 9.92
CA PRO A 83 1.08 16.84 10.33
C PRO A 83 1.99 15.61 10.13
N SER A 84 2.04 15.06 8.91
CA SER A 84 2.89 13.91 8.58
C SER A 84 3.25 13.85 7.09
N PRO A 85 4.31 13.11 6.71
CA PRO A 85 4.62 12.91 5.30
C PRO A 85 3.46 12.21 4.55
N PRO A 86 3.27 12.47 3.24
CA PRO A 86 2.14 11.95 2.46
C PRO A 86 1.93 10.43 2.57
N GLY A 87 3.01 9.65 2.58
CA GLY A 87 2.94 8.19 2.69
C GLY A 87 2.43 7.69 4.06
N GLN A 88 2.54 8.48 5.12
CA GLN A 88 1.97 8.18 6.42
C GLN A 88 0.50 8.64 6.49
N ILE A 89 0.19 9.80 5.93
CA ILE A 89 -1.19 10.30 5.82
C ILE A 89 -2.06 9.27 5.09
N ALA A 90 -1.58 8.74 3.95
CA ALA A 90 -2.30 7.72 3.18
C ALA A 90 -2.67 6.46 4.00
N LYS A 91 -1.89 6.12 5.04
CA LYS A 91 -2.18 4.98 5.92
C LYS A 91 -3.36 5.26 6.85
N TRP A 92 -3.60 6.50 7.24
CA TRP A 92 -4.73 6.85 8.11
C TRP A 92 -6.06 6.76 7.40
N PHE A 93 -6.06 6.83 6.06
CA PHE A 93 -7.25 6.59 5.24
C PHE A 93 -7.63 5.10 5.13
N ASN A 94 -6.81 4.20 5.67
CA ASN A 94 -7.16 2.77 5.70
C ASN A 94 -8.27 2.55 6.72
N LYS A 95 -9.42 2.04 6.27
CA LYS A 95 -10.55 1.63 7.10
C LYS A 95 -10.69 0.11 7.08
N PHE A 96 -10.65 -0.50 8.26
CA PHE A 96 -10.63 -1.97 8.37
C PHE A 96 -12.01 -2.58 8.55
N ASN A 97 -13.02 -1.79 8.89
CA ASN A 97 -14.41 -2.23 8.99
C ASN A 97 -15.34 -1.29 8.22
N THR A 98 -16.46 -1.82 7.73
CA THR A 98 -17.43 -1.08 6.92
C THR A 98 -18.08 0.07 7.70
N ASP A 99 -18.37 -0.10 8.99
CA ASP A 99 -18.97 0.95 9.81
C ASP A 99 -17.99 2.07 10.15
N THR A 100 -16.68 1.79 10.22
CA THR A 100 -15.69 2.85 10.45
C THR A 100 -15.54 3.74 9.22
N LEU A 101 -15.69 3.18 8.01
CA LEU A 101 -15.81 3.96 6.79
C LEU A 101 -17.12 4.76 6.75
N LEU A 102 -18.24 4.15 7.17
CA LEU A 102 -19.53 4.82 7.25
C LEU A 102 -19.50 6.05 8.16
N ASN A 103 -18.81 5.95 9.29
CA ASN A 103 -18.63 7.07 10.20
C ASN A 103 -18.03 8.29 9.46
N GLU A 104 -16.93 8.09 8.73
CA GLU A 104 -16.28 9.17 8.00
C GLU A 104 -17.17 9.76 6.90
N MET A 105 -17.93 8.91 6.18
CA MET A 105 -18.88 9.37 5.17
C MET A 105 -20.00 10.22 5.78
N ARG A 106 -20.51 9.83 6.95
CA ARG A 106 -21.53 10.60 7.69
C ARG A 106 -21.00 11.95 8.15
N TRP A 107 -19.80 11.97 8.72
CA TRP A 107 -19.20 13.20 9.23
C TRP A 107 -18.78 14.16 8.12
N ALA A 108 -18.41 13.66 6.95
CA ALA A 108 -18.08 14.49 5.79
C ALA A 108 -19.27 15.35 5.30
N VAL A 109 -20.51 14.92 5.54
CA VAL A 109 -21.72 15.59 5.03
C VAL A 109 -22.47 16.40 6.10
N GLN A 110 -22.05 16.28 7.36
CA GLN A 110 -22.61 17.00 8.51
C GLN A 110 -21.48 17.60 9.37
N PRO A 111 -20.65 18.50 8.81
CA PRO A 111 -19.50 19.06 9.53
C PRO A 111 -19.90 19.89 10.76
N GLU A 112 -21.14 20.41 10.77
CA GLU A 112 -21.68 21.26 11.84
C GLU A 112 -22.15 20.47 13.08
N ASP A 113 -22.37 19.14 12.95
CA ASP A 113 -22.97 18.35 14.03
C ASP A 113 -21.99 18.02 15.17
N ASP A 114 -20.74 18.51 15.09
CA ASP A 114 -19.59 18.27 16.00
C ASP A 114 -19.37 16.79 16.38
N PHE A 115 -20.09 15.86 15.74
CA PHE A 115 -20.13 14.47 16.16
C PHE A 115 -18.79 13.80 15.95
N GLY A 116 -18.11 14.10 14.83
CA GLY A 116 -16.75 13.62 14.56
C GLY A 116 -15.73 14.13 15.58
N VAL A 117 -15.95 15.31 16.18
CA VAL A 117 -15.10 15.88 17.24
C VAL A 117 -15.35 15.19 18.59
N ARG A 118 -16.60 14.83 18.88
CA ARG A 118 -16.98 14.10 20.12
C ARG A 118 -16.36 12.72 20.24
N THR A 119 -15.80 12.17 19.16
CA THR A 119 -15.09 10.88 19.18
C THR A 119 -13.64 11.00 19.64
N LEU A 120 -13.12 12.22 19.80
CA LEU A 120 -11.79 12.45 20.35
C LEU A 120 -11.76 12.00 21.82
N VAL A 121 -10.68 11.34 22.19
CA VAL A 121 -10.49 10.80 23.54
C VAL A 121 -9.43 11.63 24.25
N GLU A 122 -9.81 12.29 25.34
CA GLU A 122 -8.88 13.01 26.20
C GLU A 122 -8.07 12.03 27.07
N PHE A 123 -6.76 12.21 27.08
CA PHE A 123 -5.83 11.49 27.95
C PHE A 123 -4.69 12.41 28.38
N GLU A 124 -4.58 12.67 29.69
CA GLU A 124 -3.51 13.48 30.29
C GLU A 124 -3.41 14.91 29.72
N GLY A 125 -4.54 15.51 29.34
CA GLY A 125 -4.61 16.87 28.80
C GLY A 125 -4.37 16.97 27.29
N GLU A 126 -4.18 15.85 26.61
CA GLU A 126 -4.12 15.77 25.14
C GLU A 126 -5.29 14.97 24.58
N PHE A 127 -5.70 15.29 23.36
CA PHE A 127 -6.80 14.63 22.65
C PHE A 127 -6.26 13.72 21.56
N SER A 128 -6.71 12.46 21.56
CA SER A 128 -6.34 11.45 20.58
C SER A 128 -7.53 11.01 19.72
N ASP A 129 -7.30 10.82 18.43
CA ASP A 129 -8.32 10.30 17.50
C ASP A 129 -8.15 8.79 17.27
N LEU A 130 -9.09 8.00 17.81
CA LEU A 130 -9.09 6.53 17.65
C LEU A 130 -9.54 6.06 16.24
N GLN A 131 -9.98 6.97 15.36
CA GLN A 131 -10.34 6.66 13.97
C GLN A 131 -9.16 6.72 12.99
N ILE A 132 -8.12 7.51 13.30
CA ILE A 132 -6.88 7.64 12.50
C ILE A 132 -5.65 7.01 13.19
N GLY A 133 -5.86 6.47 14.39
CA GLY A 133 -4.87 5.81 15.22
C GLY A 133 -4.29 6.73 16.29
N TRP A 134 -3.94 6.16 17.45
CA TRP A 134 -3.47 6.87 18.65
C TRP A 134 -2.10 7.58 18.51
N SER A 135 -1.55 7.69 17.30
CA SER A 135 -0.21 8.26 17.08
C SER A 135 -0.17 9.80 17.08
N PHE A 136 -1.33 10.45 17.26
CA PHE A 136 -1.50 11.90 17.17
C PHE A 136 -2.31 12.36 18.37
N ALA A 137 -1.59 12.81 19.39
CA ALA A 137 -2.15 13.50 20.54
C ALA A 137 -1.85 14.99 20.36
N HIS A 138 -2.88 15.82 20.47
CA HIS A 138 -2.78 17.27 20.27
C HIS A 138 -3.57 17.99 21.36
N GLU A 139 -3.29 19.27 21.55
CA GLU A 139 -4.20 20.16 22.26
C GLU A 139 -5.56 20.19 21.54
N GLN A 140 -6.63 20.46 22.29
CA GLN A 140 -8.01 20.25 21.86
C GLN A 140 -8.30 20.95 20.52
N GLU A 141 -8.02 22.24 20.40
CA GLU A 141 -8.33 23.02 19.19
C GLU A 141 -7.66 22.42 17.95
N GLN A 142 -6.39 22.05 18.08
CA GLN A 142 -5.63 21.41 17.00
C GLN A 142 -6.17 20.02 16.64
N ALA A 143 -6.56 19.20 17.62
CA ALA A 143 -7.14 17.88 17.39
C ALA A 143 -8.48 17.99 16.64
N GLU A 144 -9.33 18.92 17.04
CA GLU A 144 -10.62 19.16 16.39
C GLU A 144 -10.46 19.68 14.95
N PHE A 145 -9.51 20.59 14.72
CA PHE A 145 -9.17 21.08 13.39
C PHE A 145 -8.75 19.93 12.46
N LEU A 146 -7.82 19.09 12.91
CA LEU A 146 -7.33 17.95 12.12
C LEU A 146 -8.45 16.95 11.84
N ARG A 147 -9.32 16.69 12.83
CA ARG A 147 -10.47 15.80 12.69
C ARG A 147 -11.45 16.31 11.63
N ARG A 148 -11.81 17.59 11.68
CA ARG A 148 -12.69 18.22 10.68
C ARG A 148 -12.08 18.17 9.27
N ALA A 149 -10.78 18.48 9.16
CA ALA A 149 -10.07 18.41 7.88
C ALA A 149 -10.01 16.98 7.31
N TYR A 150 -9.77 15.98 8.17
CA TYR A 150 -9.75 14.57 7.79
C TYR A 150 -11.13 14.08 7.33
N CYS A 151 -12.21 14.40 8.07
CA CYS A 151 -13.57 14.04 7.68
C CYS A 151 -13.94 14.67 6.33
N GLY A 152 -13.56 15.94 6.10
CA GLY A 152 -13.79 16.65 4.85
C GLY A 152 -13.20 15.94 3.61
N ALA A 153 -12.12 15.17 3.77
CA ALA A 153 -11.53 14.41 2.68
C ALA A 153 -12.42 13.24 2.18
N TYR A 154 -13.43 12.82 2.94
CA TYR A 154 -14.41 11.81 2.52
C TYR A 154 -15.60 12.41 1.75
N SER A 155 -15.62 13.73 1.57
CA SER A 155 -16.66 14.43 0.80
C SER A 155 -16.70 14.01 -0.67
N GLY A 156 -15.61 13.49 -1.25
CA GLY A 156 -15.62 12.91 -2.61
C GLY A 156 -16.65 11.77 -2.79
N ALA A 157 -17.00 11.09 -1.68
CA ALA A 157 -18.25 10.40 -1.39
C ALA A 157 -19.32 10.31 -2.49
N SER A 158 -20.51 10.83 -2.24
CA SER A 158 -21.06 12.15 -2.63
C SER A 158 -21.02 12.50 -4.11
N GLU A 159 -19.82 12.69 -4.66
CA GLU A 159 -19.61 13.26 -5.99
C GLU A 159 -19.18 12.19 -7.00
N ALA A 160 -18.73 11.04 -6.50
CA ALA A 160 -18.26 9.95 -7.32
C ALA A 160 -19.38 9.32 -8.13
N ASP A 161 -19.04 8.85 -9.33
CA ASP A 161 -19.92 8.04 -10.17
C ASP A 161 -19.92 6.58 -9.70
N VAL A 162 -18.80 6.15 -9.11
CA VAL A 162 -18.60 4.82 -8.58
C VAL A 162 -17.99 4.92 -7.18
N VAL A 163 -18.63 4.28 -6.20
CA VAL A 163 -18.08 4.11 -4.86
C VAL A 163 -17.66 2.66 -4.68
N VAL A 164 -16.35 2.43 -4.60
CA VAL A 164 -15.76 1.12 -4.34
C VAL A 164 -15.49 0.97 -2.84
N ILE A 165 -16.03 -0.07 -2.22
CA ILE A 165 -15.85 -0.36 -0.80
C ILE A 165 -15.17 -1.71 -0.64
N THR A 166 -13.97 -1.70 -0.06
CA THR A 166 -13.24 -2.93 0.27
C THR A 166 -13.55 -3.36 1.70
N LEU A 167 -14.11 -4.56 1.86
CA LEU A 167 -14.50 -5.15 3.14
C LEU A 167 -13.27 -5.78 3.81
N GLY A 168 -12.89 -5.24 4.97
CA GLY A 168 -11.63 -5.57 5.64
C GLY A 168 -11.76 -6.69 6.67
N SER A 169 -12.51 -6.46 7.74
CA SER A 169 -12.62 -7.38 8.88
C SER A 169 -13.96 -7.33 9.60
N ILE A 170 -14.27 -8.46 10.24
CA ILE A 170 -15.35 -8.63 11.20
C ILE A 170 -14.98 -8.23 12.64
N GLU A 171 -13.69 -8.11 12.96
CA GLU A 171 -13.21 -7.78 14.31
C GLU A 171 -13.09 -6.26 14.51
N CYS A 172 -13.84 -5.73 15.48
CA CYS A 172 -14.01 -4.30 15.67
C CYS A 172 -13.97 -3.90 17.15
N TRP A 173 -13.51 -2.68 17.41
CA TRP A 173 -13.70 -2.02 18.70
C TRP A 173 -14.92 -1.11 18.62
N TYR A 174 -15.69 -1.04 19.69
CA TYR A 174 -16.90 -0.23 19.79
C TYR A 174 -16.78 0.73 20.96
N ASP A 175 -17.16 1.98 20.76
CA ASP A 175 -17.27 2.99 21.80
C ASP A 175 -18.73 3.05 22.29
N CYS A 176 -19.00 2.53 23.48
CA CYS A 176 -20.33 2.49 24.08
C CYS A 176 -20.82 3.88 24.53
N GLU A 177 -19.95 4.87 24.66
CA GLU A 177 -20.37 6.23 25.00
C GLU A 177 -20.87 6.96 23.76
N GLN A 178 -20.10 6.87 22.66
CA GLN A 178 -20.42 7.54 21.40
C GLN A 178 -21.27 6.70 20.43
N GLN A 179 -21.46 5.42 20.74
CA GLN A 179 -22.22 4.45 19.94
C GLN A 179 -21.71 4.31 18.51
N ILE A 180 -20.39 4.12 18.38
CA ILE A 180 -19.70 3.99 17.08
C ILE A 180 -18.64 2.89 17.10
N TYR A 181 -18.35 2.34 15.92
CA TYR A 181 -17.18 1.50 15.71
C TYR A 181 -15.90 2.33 15.53
N LEU A 182 -14.80 1.83 16.05
CA LEU A 182 -13.47 2.44 16.03
C LEU A 182 -12.56 1.72 15.03
N ASN A 183 -11.77 2.49 14.29
CA ASN A 183 -10.85 1.94 13.30
C ASN A 183 -9.52 1.44 13.91
N GLY A 184 -9.14 1.98 15.07
CA GLY A 184 -7.93 1.59 15.80
C GLY A 184 -8.23 0.77 17.04
N MET A 185 -7.25 -0.02 17.46
CA MET A 185 -7.26 -0.66 18.78
C MET A 185 -7.26 0.38 19.89
N VAL A 186 -8.07 0.15 20.92
CA VAL A 186 -8.08 0.97 22.14
C VAL A 186 -6.83 0.64 22.97
N PRO A 187 -5.93 1.60 23.25
CA PRO A 187 -4.75 1.34 24.06
C PRO A 187 -5.11 0.98 25.51
N GLY A 188 -4.36 0.06 26.13
CA GLY A 188 -4.61 -0.40 27.51
C GLY A 188 -4.75 0.74 28.52
N ARG A 189 -3.86 1.75 28.45
CA ARG A 189 -3.88 2.93 29.33
C ARG A 189 -5.16 3.76 29.20
N VAL A 190 -5.75 3.81 28.00
CA VAL A 190 -7.02 4.51 27.76
C VAL A 190 -8.16 3.69 28.36
N SER A 191 -8.22 2.39 28.06
CA SER A 191 -9.27 1.51 28.60
C SER A 191 -9.24 1.39 30.13
N GLU A 192 -8.05 1.46 30.76
CA GLU A 192 -7.90 1.43 32.22
C GLU A 192 -8.52 2.66 32.90
N ARG A 193 -8.46 3.83 32.25
CA ARG A 193 -9.05 5.07 32.79
C ARG A 193 -10.52 5.24 32.44
N MET A 194 -10.98 4.55 31.41
CA MET A 194 -12.37 4.59 30.93
C MET A 194 -13.01 3.20 31.00
N PRO A 195 -13.08 2.59 32.20
CA PRO A 195 -13.56 1.22 32.34
C PRO A 195 -15.01 1.10 31.87
N GLY A 196 -15.28 0.09 31.03
CA GLY A 196 -16.62 -0.18 30.50
C GLY A 196 -17.05 0.68 29.31
N ARG A 197 -16.21 1.63 28.84
CA ARG A 197 -16.53 2.43 27.64
C ARG A 197 -16.34 1.66 26.34
N PHE A 198 -15.34 0.80 26.27
CA PHE A 198 -14.93 0.17 25.01
C PHE A 198 -15.19 -1.33 25.01
N GLU A 199 -15.79 -1.82 23.93
CA GLU A 199 -16.11 -3.23 23.73
C GLU A 199 -15.41 -3.78 22.49
N PHE A 200 -15.10 -5.07 22.54
CA PHE A 200 -14.66 -5.83 21.37
C PHE A 200 -15.86 -6.56 20.78
N HIS A 201 -16.17 -6.31 19.51
CA HIS A 201 -17.21 -6.99 18.76
C HIS A 201 -16.59 -7.82 17.64
N SER A 202 -17.08 -9.04 17.45
CA SER A 202 -16.74 -9.90 16.33
C SER A 202 -18.00 -10.19 15.54
N PHE A 203 -18.08 -9.62 14.33
CA PHE A 203 -19.30 -9.66 13.51
C PHE A 203 -19.56 -11.05 12.95
N ASP A 204 -20.83 -11.45 12.99
CA ASP A 204 -21.31 -12.58 12.19
C ASP A 204 -21.77 -12.14 10.79
N PHE A 205 -22.47 -13.03 10.09
CA PHE A 205 -23.02 -12.73 8.76
C PHE A 205 -24.07 -11.61 8.79
N GLU A 206 -24.97 -11.60 9.77
CA GLU A 206 -26.05 -10.62 9.84
C GLU A 206 -25.51 -9.25 10.22
N ASP A 207 -24.52 -9.20 11.11
CA ASP A 207 -23.82 -7.96 11.44
C ASP A 207 -23.15 -7.36 10.20
N ALA A 208 -22.38 -8.18 9.46
CA ALA A 208 -21.71 -7.74 8.24
C ALA A 208 -22.71 -7.30 7.15
N TYR A 209 -23.81 -8.03 6.97
CA TYR A 209 -24.89 -7.66 6.06
C TYR A 209 -25.52 -6.33 6.46
N ALA A 210 -25.82 -6.14 7.75
CA ALA A 210 -26.39 -4.91 8.27
C ALA A 210 -25.44 -3.71 8.08
N SER A 211 -24.12 -3.90 8.19
CA SER A 211 -23.15 -2.84 7.86
C SER A 211 -23.22 -2.42 6.39
N LEU A 212 -23.36 -3.38 5.46
CA LEU A 212 -23.54 -3.07 4.04
C LEU A 212 -24.83 -2.29 3.81
N GLN A 213 -25.94 -2.72 4.45
CA GLN A 213 -27.22 -2.02 4.37
C GLN A 213 -27.12 -0.58 4.90
N ARG A 214 -26.48 -0.36 6.06
CA ARG A 214 -26.31 0.98 6.62
C ARG A 214 -25.52 1.91 5.71
N VAL A 215 -24.48 1.41 5.03
CA VAL A 215 -23.72 2.20 4.06
C VAL A 215 -24.53 2.48 2.81
N TYR A 216 -25.22 1.47 2.27
CA TYR A 216 -26.11 1.62 1.13
C TYR A 216 -27.18 2.67 1.42
N ASP A 217 -27.91 2.55 2.53
CA ASP A 217 -28.96 3.48 2.92
C ASP A 217 -28.40 4.89 3.08
N HIS A 218 -27.22 5.03 3.68
CA HIS A 218 -26.58 6.33 3.85
C HIS A 218 -26.24 6.98 2.50
N ILE A 219 -25.65 6.24 1.56
CA ILE A 219 -25.29 6.77 0.23
C ILE A 219 -26.55 7.04 -0.60
N MET A 220 -27.53 6.14 -0.54
CA MET A 220 -28.75 6.19 -1.35
C MET A 220 -29.81 7.14 -0.78
N ALA A 221 -29.75 7.56 0.48
CA ALA A 221 -30.61 8.62 1.02
C ALA A 221 -30.25 10.02 0.52
N ARG A 222 -29.06 10.20 -0.06
CA ARG A 222 -28.51 11.54 -0.36
C ARG A 222 -29.21 12.21 -1.55
N PRO A 223 -29.47 13.53 -1.50
CA PRO A 223 -29.95 14.24 -2.69
C PRO A 223 -28.85 14.28 -3.76
N GLY A 224 -29.25 14.19 -5.04
CA GLY A 224 -28.32 14.28 -6.18
C GLY A 224 -28.07 12.96 -6.89
N LYS A 225 -26.88 12.85 -7.52
CA LYS A 225 -26.47 11.69 -8.32
C LYS A 225 -26.31 10.46 -7.42
N LYS A 226 -26.86 9.32 -7.86
CA LYS A 226 -26.67 8.03 -7.19
C LYS A 226 -25.44 7.35 -7.80
N PRO A 227 -24.40 7.06 -7.01
CA PRO A 227 -23.27 6.30 -7.52
C PRO A 227 -23.65 4.85 -7.74
N VAL A 228 -22.91 4.17 -8.60
CA VAL A 228 -22.84 2.71 -8.56
C VAL A 228 -22.02 2.29 -7.34
N LEU A 229 -22.53 1.33 -6.57
CA LEU A 229 -21.79 0.75 -5.46
C LEU A 229 -21.08 -0.53 -5.87
N VAL A 230 -19.78 -0.61 -5.58
CA VAL A 230 -18.96 -1.78 -5.90
C VAL A 230 -18.32 -2.31 -4.63
N PHE A 231 -18.62 -3.55 -4.26
CA PHE A 231 -18.05 -4.20 -3.08
C PHE A 231 -16.97 -5.19 -3.46
N ALA A 232 -15.85 -5.18 -2.73
CA ALA A 232 -14.77 -6.16 -2.86
C ALA A 232 -14.35 -6.65 -1.48
N VAL A 233 -13.99 -7.92 -1.33
CA VAL A 233 -13.39 -8.41 -0.08
C VAL A 233 -11.87 -8.19 -0.13
N SER A 234 -11.30 -7.71 0.97
CA SER A 234 -9.87 -7.51 1.11
C SER A 234 -9.14 -8.86 1.15
N ALA A 235 -8.17 -9.08 0.26
CA ALA A 235 -7.39 -10.32 0.21
C ALA A 235 -6.17 -10.34 1.15
N VAL A 236 -5.95 -9.28 1.92
CA VAL A 236 -4.81 -9.19 2.85
C VAL A 236 -5.20 -9.64 4.24
N ALA A 237 -4.24 -10.25 4.94
CA ALA A 237 -4.44 -10.67 6.32
C ALA A 237 -4.41 -9.47 7.28
N GLN A 238 -5.24 -9.52 8.32
CA GLN A 238 -5.12 -8.58 9.42
C GLN A 238 -3.80 -8.78 10.18
N PRO A 239 -3.15 -7.69 10.66
CA PRO A 239 -1.91 -7.81 11.43
C PRO A 239 -2.05 -8.58 12.74
N ALA A 240 -3.24 -8.57 13.34
CA ALA A 240 -3.55 -9.24 14.60
C ALA A 240 -5.03 -9.66 14.63
N THR A 241 -5.30 -10.71 15.39
CA THR A 241 -6.62 -11.09 15.90
C THR A 241 -6.72 -10.63 17.35
N TYR A 242 -7.88 -10.16 17.76
CA TYR A 242 -8.18 -9.78 19.14
C TYR A 242 -9.02 -10.83 19.86
N GLY A 243 -9.52 -11.83 19.13
CA GLY A 243 -10.20 -13.00 19.70
C GLY A 243 -9.24 -14.05 20.24
N ALA A 244 -9.82 -15.10 20.84
CA ALA A 244 -9.06 -16.25 21.36
C ALA A 244 -8.61 -17.25 20.28
N GLU A 245 -9.12 -17.10 19.06
CA GLU A 245 -8.84 -17.99 17.93
C GLU A 245 -7.47 -17.73 17.29
N ASP A 246 -6.95 -18.73 16.57
CA ASP A 246 -5.74 -18.57 15.77
C ASP A 246 -5.94 -17.50 14.67
N ALA A 247 -4.92 -16.66 14.46
CA ALA A 247 -5.00 -15.53 13.52
C ALA A 247 -5.29 -15.97 12.08
N LEU A 248 -4.82 -17.15 11.64
CA LEU A 248 -5.11 -17.65 10.30
C LEU A 248 -6.56 -18.10 10.19
N VAL A 249 -7.08 -18.78 11.21
CA VAL A 249 -8.47 -19.25 11.28
C VAL A 249 -9.43 -18.05 11.34
N SER A 250 -9.17 -17.09 12.24
CA SER A 250 -9.97 -15.86 12.35
C SER A 250 -9.95 -15.08 11.02
N ASN A 251 -8.79 -14.90 10.40
CA ASN A 251 -8.69 -14.19 9.13
C ASN A 251 -9.50 -14.87 8.00
N MET A 252 -9.43 -16.21 7.92
CA MET A 252 -10.20 -16.96 6.92
C MET A 252 -11.71 -16.84 7.17
N ALA A 253 -12.15 -16.93 8.43
CA ALA A 253 -13.56 -16.75 8.79
C ALA A 253 -14.06 -15.34 8.46
N SER A 254 -13.28 -14.32 8.83
CA SER A 254 -13.54 -12.91 8.56
C SER A 254 -13.81 -12.64 7.06
N GLN A 255 -12.89 -13.10 6.20
CA GLN A 255 -13.03 -12.93 4.75
C GLN A 255 -14.21 -13.73 4.18
N ALA A 256 -14.45 -14.95 4.68
CA ALA A 256 -15.55 -15.80 4.22
C ALA A 256 -16.92 -15.21 4.58
N ILE A 257 -17.08 -14.69 5.80
CA ILE A 257 -18.30 -14.03 6.28
C ILE A 257 -18.58 -12.77 5.45
N GLN A 258 -17.58 -11.89 5.30
CA GLN A 258 -17.69 -10.68 4.47
C GLN A 258 -18.02 -11.01 3.01
N ARG A 259 -17.43 -12.08 2.45
CA ARG A 259 -17.71 -12.53 1.08
C ARG A 259 -19.14 -13.03 0.91
N ALA A 260 -19.64 -13.78 1.89
CA ALA A 260 -21.02 -14.28 1.90
C ALA A 260 -22.02 -13.12 2.01
N ALA A 261 -21.79 -12.18 2.94
CA ALA A 261 -22.62 -11.00 3.11
C ALA A 261 -22.67 -10.15 1.82
N ALA A 262 -21.50 -9.89 1.21
CA ALA A 262 -21.44 -9.17 -0.07
C ALA A 262 -22.19 -9.90 -1.20
N GLU A 263 -22.10 -11.23 -1.29
CA GLU A 263 -22.83 -12.02 -2.30
C GLU A 263 -24.34 -11.87 -2.15
N GLN A 264 -24.83 -11.98 -0.92
CA GLN A 264 -26.25 -11.81 -0.62
C GLN A 264 -26.68 -10.39 -0.97
N PHE A 265 -25.90 -9.39 -0.53
CA PHE A 265 -26.24 -7.98 -0.68
C PHE A 265 -26.39 -7.55 -2.15
N VAL A 266 -25.42 -7.89 -2.99
CA VAL A 266 -25.44 -7.53 -4.43
C VAL A 266 -26.51 -8.29 -5.22
N ARG A 267 -27.04 -9.40 -4.69
CA ARG A 267 -28.18 -10.11 -5.31
C ARG A 267 -29.51 -9.41 -5.04
N GLU A 268 -29.59 -8.68 -3.93
CA GLU A 268 -30.81 -7.98 -3.48
C GLU A 268 -30.86 -6.53 -3.97
N HIS A 269 -29.72 -5.96 -4.41
CA HIS A 269 -29.58 -4.58 -4.87
C HIS A 269 -29.01 -4.52 -6.29
N GLU A 270 -29.83 -4.17 -7.29
CA GLU A 270 -29.47 -4.21 -8.73
C GLU A 270 -28.36 -3.22 -9.13
N ASP A 271 -28.22 -2.14 -8.37
CA ASP A 271 -27.24 -1.06 -8.51
C ASP A 271 -25.92 -1.32 -7.74
N CYS A 272 -25.80 -2.49 -7.11
CA CYS A 272 -24.63 -2.92 -6.38
C CYS A 272 -23.93 -4.09 -7.09
N TRP A 273 -22.61 -4.02 -7.25
CA TRP A 273 -21.83 -5.06 -7.91
C TRP A 273 -20.72 -5.62 -7.03
N TYR A 274 -20.43 -6.91 -7.21
CA TYR A 274 -19.27 -7.53 -6.59
C TYR A 274 -18.06 -7.48 -7.52
N PHE A 275 -16.96 -6.87 -7.07
CA PHE A 275 -15.67 -6.85 -7.74
C PHE A 275 -14.79 -7.99 -7.19
N PRO A 276 -14.49 -9.03 -8.00
CA PRO A 276 -13.79 -10.25 -7.52
C PRO A 276 -12.28 -10.07 -7.30
N ALA A 277 -11.85 -8.93 -6.74
CA ALA A 277 -10.46 -8.66 -6.40
C ALA A 277 -9.91 -9.67 -5.37
N TYR A 278 -10.78 -10.15 -4.47
CA TYR A 278 -10.45 -11.19 -3.50
C TYR A 278 -10.00 -12.49 -4.19
N GLU A 279 -10.80 -12.98 -5.13
CA GLU A 279 -10.52 -14.20 -5.87
C GLU A 279 -9.34 -14.02 -6.84
N TYR A 280 -9.15 -12.83 -7.41
CA TYR A 280 -7.95 -12.49 -8.19
C TYR A 280 -6.68 -12.76 -7.39
N CYS A 281 -6.62 -12.32 -6.13
CA CYS A 281 -5.45 -12.51 -5.29
C CYS A 281 -5.34 -13.94 -4.76
N LEU A 282 -6.43 -14.51 -4.23
CA LEU A 282 -6.41 -15.80 -3.53
C LEU A 282 -6.20 -16.99 -4.47
N LEU A 283 -6.76 -16.94 -5.69
CA LEU A 283 -6.68 -18.05 -6.65
C LEU A 283 -5.43 -17.99 -7.55
N SER A 284 -4.72 -16.86 -7.57
CA SER A 284 -3.45 -16.72 -8.29
C SER A 284 -2.30 -17.35 -7.50
N ASP A 285 -1.19 -17.68 -8.18
CA ASP A 285 0.03 -18.11 -7.47
C ASP A 285 0.51 -16.98 -6.54
N ARG A 286 0.74 -17.34 -5.27
CA ARG A 286 1.11 -16.43 -4.17
C ARG A 286 2.24 -15.49 -4.55
N LYS A 287 3.24 -15.96 -5.31
CA LYS A 287 4.42 -15.14 -5.67
C LYS A 287 4.09 -13.91 -6.51
N PHE A 288 2.91 -13.88 -7.11
CA PHE A 288 2.42 -12.77 -7.92
C PHE A 288 1.35 -11.94 -7.22
N SER A 289 0.68 -12.51 -6.22
CA SER A 289 -0.36 -11.82 -5.46
C SER A 289 0.20 -11.01 -4.30
N TYR A 290 1.18 -11.55 -3.56
CA TYR A 290 1.63 -10.97 -2.27
C TYR A 290 3.11 -10.61 -2.28
N HIS A 291 3.48 -9.57 -1.52
CA HIS A 291 4.88 -9.21 -1.36
C HIS A 291 5.68 -10.35 -0.71
N LYS A 292 6.96 -10.51 -1.09
CA LYS A 292 7.83 -11.56 -0.54
C LYS A 292 8.04 -11.42 0.98
N ASN A 293 8.09 -10.18 1.46
CA ASN A 293 8.48 -9.85 2.84
C ASN A 293 7.29 -9.62 3.79
N THR A 294 6.04 -9.72 3.32
CA THR A 294 4.86 -9.52 4.14
C THR A 294 3.65 -10.25 3.57
N PHE A 295 2.82 -10.81 4.45
CA PHE A 295 1.58 -11.48 4.09
C PHE A 295 0.36 -10.53 4.14
N ASN A 296 0.58 -9.28 4.54
CA ASN A 296 -0.50 -8.31 4.78
C ASN A 296 -0.63 -7.28 3.65
N HIS A 297 0.12 -7.47 2.55
CA HIS A 297 0.11 -6.57 1.41
C HIS A 297 0.17 -7.34 0.10
N VAL A 298 -0.74 -7.00 -0.81
CA VAL A 298 -0.71 -7.47 -2.19
C VAL A 298 0.27 -6.65 -3.03
N GLN A 299 0.79 -7.24 -4.10
CA GLN A 299 1.60 -6.50 -5.07
C GLN A 299 0.69 -5.64 -5.96
N GLN A 300 1.16 -4.48 -6.40
CA GLN A 300 0.40 -3.62 -7.31
C GLN A 300 -0.03 -4.32 -8.63
N PRO A 301 0.80 -5.16 -9.29
CA PRO A 301 0.43 -5.79 -10.57
C PRO A 301 -0.83 -6.66 -10.52
N VAL A 302 -1.06 -7.40 -9.42
CA VAL A 302 -2.31 -8.19 -9.30
C VAL A 302 -3.54 -7.30 -9.23
N MET A 303 -3.42 -6.14 -8.57
CA MET A 303 -4.52 -5.19 -8.52
C MET A 303 -4.72 -4.50 -9.86
N ASP A 304 -3.65 -4.21 -10.60
CA ASP A 304 -3.76 -3.65 -11.94
C ASP A 304 -4.57 -4.56 -12.86
N ARG A 305 -4.27 -5.88 -12.85
CA ARG A 305 -5.04 -6.86 -13.64
C ARG A 305 -6.51 -6.94 -13.19
N ALA A 306 -6.76 -6.90 -11.89
CA ALA A 306 -8.12 -6.94 -11.36
C ALA A 306 -8.91 -5.69 -11.76
N VAL A 307 -8.34 -4.49 -11.57
CA VAL A 307 -8.97 -3.21 -11.93
C VAL A 307 -9.14 -3.09 -13.44
N ALA A 308 -8.17 -3.53 -14.25
CA ALA A 308 -8.34 -3.55 -15.70
C ALA A 308 -9.49 -4.48 -16.12
N ASN A 309 -9.69 -5.63 -15.48
CA ASN A 309 -10.84 -6.48 -15.77
C ASN A 309 -12.16 -5.85 -15.32
N MET A 310 -12.17 -5.17 -14.17
CA MET A 310 -13.31 -4.39 -13.72
C MET A 310 -13.68 -3.32 -14.75
N LEU A 311 -12.73 -2.48 -15.17
CA LEU A 311 -12.97 -1.45 -16.18
C LEU A 311 -13.43 -2.03 -17.52
N GLU A 312 -12.84 -3.14 -17.98
CA GLU A 312 -13.29 -3.82 -19.21
C GLU A 312 -14.73 -4.30 -19.09
N ALA A 313 -15.13 -4.80 -17.93
CA ALA A 313 -16.49 -5.23 -17.69
C ALA A 313 -17.47 -4.05 -17.65
N LEU A 314 -17.05 -2.92 -17.07
CA LEU A 314 -17.87 -1.74 -16.83
C LEU A 314 -18.01 -0.81 -18.03
N GLN A 315 -16.96 -0.68 -18.83
CA GLN A 315 -16.86 0.31 -19.91
C GLN A 315 -16.52 -0.32 -21.28
N GLY A 316 -16.24 -1.63 -21.32
CA GLY A 316 -15.68 -2.28 -22.50
C GLY A 316 -14.17 -2.06 -22.66
N PRO A 317 -13.55 -2.61 -23.72
CA PRO A 317 -12.14 -2.38 -24.03
C PRO A 317 -11.86 -0.90 -24.29
N SER A 318 -10.84 -0.35 -23.62
CA SER A 318 -10.44 1.05 -23.76
C SER A 318 -8.93 1.21 -23.58
N GLU A 319 -8.38 2.35 -24.01
CA GLU A 319 -6.97 2.70 -23.78
C GLU A 319 -6.63 2.67 -22.28
N VAL A 320 -7.46 3.32 -21.45
CA VAL A 320 -7.32 3.39 -19.99
C VAL A 320 -7.26 2.00 -19.37
N GLN A 321 -8.19 1.13 -19.76
CA GLN A 321 -8.21 -0.25 -19.30
C GLN A 321 -6.96 -1.02 -19.76
N SER A 322 -6.59 -0.85 -21.02
CA SER A 322 -5.48 -1.59 -21.63
C SER A 322 -4.14 -1.21 -21.02
N ILE A 323 -3.89 0.08 -20.75
CA ILE A 323 -2.60 0.51 -20.18
C ILE A 323 -2.39 -0.03 -18.76
N ILE A 324 -3.46 -0.09 -17.96
CA ILE A 324 -3.43 -0.73 -16.63
C ILE A 324 -3.17 -2.23 -16.78
N ALA A 325 -3.86 -2.91 -17.71
CA ALA A 325 -3.64 -4.34 -17.96
C ALA A 325 -2.20 -4.65 -18.37
N VAL A 326 -1.61 -3.83 -19.25
CA VAL A 326 -0.23 -4.00 -19.72
C VAL A 326 0.77 -3.76 -18.60
N ARG A 327 0.58 -2.74 -17.74
CA ARG A 327 1.43 -2.54 -16.55
C ARG A 327 1.46 -3.79 -15.67
N GLY A 328 0.28 -4.36 -15.39
CA GLY A 328 0.15 -5.58 -14.60
C GLY A 328 0.83 -6.79 -15.24
N LEU A 329 0.69 -6.96 -16.56
CA LEU A 329 1.27 -8.08 -17.30
C LEU A 329 2.80 -7.99 -17.43
N VAL A 330 3.31 -6.78 -17.72
CA VAL A 330 4.75 -6.51 -17.86
C VAL A 330 5.48 -6.77 -16.54
N ALA A 331 4.94 -6.31 -15.41
CA ALA A 331 5.57 -6.55 -14.11
C ALA A 331 5.71 -8.06 -13.79
N ASP A 332 4.75 -8.87 -14.24
CA ASP A 332 4.83 -10.33 -14.08
C ASP A 332 5.89 -10.95 -14.99
N HIS A 333 5.93 -10.54 -16.26
CA HIS A 333 6.93 -11.00 -17.23
C HIS A 333 8.35 -10.63 -16.78
N ASN A 334 8.53 -9.42 -16.24
CA ASN A 334 9.77 -9.00 -15.61
C ASN A 334 10.12 -9.89 -14.39
N THR A 335 9.15 -10.19 -13.52
CA THR A 335 9.35 -11.10 -12.38
C THR A 335 9.71 -12.52 -12.83
N ALA A 336 9.24 -12.93 -14.02
CA ALA A 336 9.57 -14.22 -14.63
C ALA A 336 10.89 -14.20 -15.43
N GLY A 337 11.56 -13.06 -15.57
CA GLY A 337 12.79 -12.92 -16.35
C GLY A 337 12.57 -13.00 -17.86
N ASP A 338 11.41 -12.57 -18.36
CA ASP A 338 11.00 -12.68 -19.77
C ASP A 338 10.81 -11.29 -20.42
N PRO A 339 11.90 -10.59 -20.77
CA PRO A 339 11.84 -9.25 -21.35
C PRO A 339 11.12 -9.20 -22.71
N GLU A 340 11.21 -10.28 -23.51
CA GLU A 340 10.60 -10.34 -24.84
C GLU A 340 9.08 -10.28 -24.73
N LYS A 341 8.48 -11.03 -23.80
CA LYS A 341 7.04 -10.94 -23.57
C LYS A 341 6.61 -9.59 -22.99
N SER A 342 7.43 -8.98 -22.13
CA SER A 342 7.16 -7.62 -21.64
C SER A 342 7.10 -6.62 -22.79
N LEU A 343 8.10 -6.63 -23.67
CA LEU A 343 8.15 -5.73 -24.83
C LEU A 343 7.03 -6.00 -25.83
N ALA A 344 6.71 -7.27 -26.11
CA ALA A 344 5.60 -7.62 -26.99
C ALA A 344 4.23 -7.14 -26.44
N ALA A 345 4.05 -7.16 -25.11
CA ALA A 345 2.83 -6.64 -24.49
C ALA A 345 2.71 -5.11 -24.64
N VAL A 346 3.82 -4.39 -24.52
CA VAL A 346 3.91 -2.95 -24.78
C VAL A 346 3.62 -2.65 -26.25
N GLU A 347 4.30 -3.32 -27.18
CA GLU A 347 4.16 -3.10 -28.63
C GLU A 347 2.72 -3.32 -29.08
N LYS A 348 2.07 -4.38 -28.59
CA LYS A 348 0.66 -4.64 -28.89
C LYS A 348 -0.26 -3.50 -28.46
N HIS A 349 0.00 -2.87 -27.31
CA HIS A 349 -0.78 -1.72 -26.86
C HIS A 349 -0.50 -0.50 -27.73
N ASP A 350 0.77 -0.22 -28.03
CA ASP A 350 1.19 0.87 -28.93
C ASP A 350 0.52 0.76 -30.31
N GLU A 351 0.49 -0.45 -30.90
CA GLU A 351 -0.17 -0.70 -32.18
C GLU A 351 -1.69 -0.45 -32.15
N THR A 352 -2.33 -0.66 -30.99
CA THR A 352 -3.78 -0.58 -30.86
C THR A 352 -4.26 0.81 -30.44
N TYR A 353 -3.55 1.44 -29.50
CA TYR A 353 -3.97 2.68 -28.84
C TYR A 353 -2.97 3.84 -29.00
N GLY A 354 -1.78 3.57 -29.54
CA GLY A 354 -0.72 4.55 -29.72
C GLY A 354 0.17 4.74 -28.50
N ASP A 355 1.16 5.62 -28.67
CA ASP A 355 2.12 5.94 -27.64
C ASP A 355 1.51 6.90 -26.59
N SER A 356 1.88 6.72 -25.33
CA SER A 356 1.43 7.58 -24.23
C SER A 356 2.46 7.66 -23.11
N ALA A 357 2.41 8.72 -22.31
CA ALA A 357 3.30 8.86 -21.15
C ALA A 357 3.15 7.70 -20.15
N GLY A 358 1.95 7.10 -20.05
CA GLY A 358 1.75 5.89 -19.23
C GLY A 358 2.48 4.69 -19.81
N LEU A 359 2.43 4.52 -21.14
CA LEU A 359 3.15 3.45 -21.85
C LEU A 359 4.66 3.62 -21.73
N ASP A 360 5.16 4.86 -21.72
CA ASP A 360 6.55 5.18 -21.47
C ASP A 360 7.02 4.74 -20.09
N VAL A 361 6.21 4.95 -19.05
CA VAL A 361 6.53 4.43 -17.72
C VAL A 361 6.68 2.90 -17.77
N VAL A 362 5.77 2.19 -18.45
CA VAL A 362 5.81 0.72 -18.54
C VAL A 362 7.01 0.23 -19.37
N ARG A 363 7.35 0.91 -20.47
CA ARG A 363 8.56 0.65 -21.28
C ARG A 363 9.82 0.85 -20.47
N ALA A 364 9.93 1.98 -19.79
CA ALA A 364 11.07 2.30 -18.94
C ALA A 364 11.25 1.27 -17.83
N GLN A 365 10.16 0.85 -17.18
CA GLN A 365 10.17 -0.21 -16.17
C GLN A 365 10.60 -1.56 -16.75
N THR A 366 10.18 -1.87 -17.98
CA THR A 366 10.63 -3.07 -18.69
C THR A 366 12.14 -3.05 -18.86
N PHE A 367 12.71 -2.00 -19.45
CA PHE A 367 14.16 -1.92 -19.63
C PHE A 367 14.92 -1.92 -18.30
N ALA A 368 14.46 -1.15 -17.31
CA ALA A 368 15.10 -1.05 -16.00
C ALA A 368 15.08 -2.37 -15.21
N ALA A 369 14.04 -3.19 -15.36
CA ALA A 369 13.95 -4.50 -14.69
C ALA A 369 14.99 -5.52 -15.19
N HIS A 370 15.62 -5.25 -16.34
CA HIS A 370 16.67 -6.08 -16.95
C HIS A 370 18.00 -5.32 -17.06
N ASP A 371 18.25 -4.39 -16.12
CA ASP A 371 19.48 -3.58 -16.02
C ASP A 371 19.82 -2.73 -17.26
N ARG A 372 18.85 -2.48 -18.15
CA ARG A 372 19.01 -1.63 -19.35
C ARG A 372 18.66 -0.18 -19.06
N HIS A 373 19.29 0.43 -18.06
CA HIS A 373 18.94 1.78 -17.58
C HIS A 373 19.12 2.88 -18.62
N GLU A 374 20.13 2.80 -19.48
CA GLU A 374 20.35 3.79 -20.54
C GLU A 374 19.22 3.76 -21.58
N ALA A 375 18.68 2.57 -21.89
CA ALA A 375 17.51 2.43 -22.76
C ALA A 375 16.20 2.88 -22.06
N ALA A 376 16.12 2.76 -20.73
CA ALA A 376 14.95 3.19 -19.96
C ALA A 376 14.85 4.72 -19.85
N LEU A 377 16.00 5.41 -19.81
CA LEU A 377 16.09 6.82 -19.46
C LEU A 377 15.26 7.75 -20.37
N PRO A 378 15.30 7.65 -21.72
CA PRO A 378 14.51 8.54 -22.58
C PRO A 378 13.00 8.44 -22.31
N TYR A 379 12.51 7.24 -21.99
CA TYR A 379 11.11 7.00 -21.69
C TYR A 379 10.73 7.57 -20.31
N TYR A 380 11.58 7.41 -19.29
CA TYR A 380 11.36 8.08 -18.01
C TYR A 380 11.31 9.60 -18.16
N MET A 381 12.22 10.18 -18.94
CA MET A 381 12.26 11.62 -19.17
C MET A 381 11.04 12.13 -19.94
N ARG A 382 10.59 11.40 -20.97
CA ARG A 382 9.39 11.75 -21.72
C ARG A 382 8.13 11.67 -20.86
N ALA A 383 8.00 10.62 -20.06
CA ALA A 383 6.89 10.47 -19.13
C ALA A 383 6.91 11.54 -18.02
N ALA A 384 8.09 11.89 -17.51
CA ALA A 384 8.26 12.89 -16.45
C ALA A 384 7.93 14.32 -16.91
N GLN A 385 7.98 14.61 -18.21
CA GLN A 385 7.55 15.91 -18.74
C GLN A 385 6.02 16.02 -18.90
N SER A 386 5.30 14.90 -18.89
CA SER A 386 3.84 14.92 -19.07
C SER A 386 3.14 15.57 -17.87
N GLU A 387 2.08 16.36 -18.11
CA GLU A 387 1.28 16.96 -17.04
C GLU A 387 0.73 15.91 -16.06
N LYS A 388 0.39 14.73 -16.58
CA LYS A 388 -0.30 13.67 -15.85
C LYS A 388 0.63 12.76 -15.04
N PHE A 389 1.82 12.42 -15.56
CA PHE A 389 2.77 11.51 -14.89
C PHE A 389 4.01 12.21 -14.36
N GLY A 390 4.21 13.48 -14.73
CA GLY A 390 5.35 14.32 -14.36
C GLY A 390 5.37 14.70 -12.90
N THR A 391 5.60 13.71 -12.06
CA THR A 391 5.76 13.83 -10.61
C THR A 391 7.24 13.85 -10.25
N TYR A 392 7.55 14.43 -9.09
CA TYR A 392 8.90 14.34 -8.50
C TYR A 392 9.41 12.90 -8.40
N SER A 393 8.52 11.95 -8.11
CA SER A 393 8.91 10.53 -8.00
C SER A 393 9.44 9.97 -9.32
N LEU A 394 8.88 10.41 -10.45
CA LEU A 394 9.30 9.95 -11.77
C LEU A 394 10.61 10.61 -12.20
N TRP A 395 10.79 11.91 -11.92
CA TRP A 395 12.07 12.58 -12.08
C TRP A 395 13.18 11.96 -11.23
N SER A 396 12.89 11.66 -9.97
CA SER A 396 13.82 10.98 -9.06
C SER A 396 14.18 9.57 -9.57
N THR A 397 13.23 8.88 -10.20
CA THR A 397 13.46 7.60 -10.87
C THR A 397 14.35 7.76 -12.10
N ALA A 398 14.14 8.80 -12.92
CA ALA A 398 14.99 9.11 -14.07
C ALA A 398 16.43 9.41 -13.65
N VAL A 399 16.64 10.24 -12.62
CA VAL A 399 17.97 10.50 -12.03
C VAL A 399 18.60 9.19 -11.56
N SER A 400 17.84 8.33 -10.88
CA SER A 400 18.35 7.03 -10.40
C SER A 400 18.77 6.12 -11.56
N ALA A 401 18.01 6.10 -12.66
CA ALA A 401 18.38 5.35 -13.86
C ALA A 401 19.67 5.91 -14.49
N ALA A 402 19.78 7.23 -14.61
CA ALA A 402 20.98 7.90 -15.13
C ALA A 402 22.23 7.60 -14.28
N LEU A 403 22.11 7.62 -12.95
CA LEU A 403 23.20 7.28 -12.05
C LEU A 403 23.65 5.82 -12.19
N ARG A 404 22.70 4.89 -12.42
CA ARG A 404 23.02 3.47 -12.68
C ARG A 404 23.73 3.26 -14.01
N CYS A 405 23.61 4.18 -14.97
CA CYS A 405 24.42 4.17 -16.19
C CYS A 405 25.90 4.48 -15.95
N LYS A 406 26.30 4.87 -14.72
CA LYS A 406 27.66 5.33 -14.38
C LYS A 406 28.12 6.54 -15.21
N ARG A 407 27.16 7.38 -15.59
CA ARG A 407 27.32 8.58 -16.42
C ARG A 407 26.70 9.77 -15.70
N PRO A 408 27.43 10.43 -14.78
CA PRO A 408 26.88 11.52 -13.95
C PRO A 408 26.38 12.71 -14.79
N GLU A 409 26.88 12.88 -16.00
CA GLU A 409 26.38 13.89 -16.96
C GLU A 409 24.91 13.66 -17.35
N LEU A 410 24.45 12.40 -17.41
CA LEU A 410 23.05 12.09 -17.69
C LEU A 410 22.15 12.49 -16.52
N ALA A 411 22.63 12.39 -15.28
CA ALA A 411 21.87 12.84 -14.11
C ALA A 411 21.74 14.37 -14.09
N ALA A 412 22.80 15.09 -14.48
CA ALA A 412 22.76 16.54 -14.65
C ALA A 412 21.79 16.97 -15.77
N GLU A 413 21.75 16.23 -16.89
CA GLU A 413 20.79 16.47 -17.98
C GLU A 413 19.33 16.31 -17.52
N VAL A 414 19.03 15.24 -16.76
CA VAL A 414 17.69 15.03 -16.19
C VAL A 414 17.28 16.19 -15.28
N VAL A 415 18.19 16.67 -14.43
CA VAL A 415 17.93 17.82 -13.55
C VAL A 415 17.69 19.08 -14.37
N ALA A 416 18.52 19.37 -15.37
CA ALA A 416 18.37 20.56 -16.21
C ALA A 416 17.00 20.62 -16.90
N ILE A 417 16.50 19.49 -17.40
CA ILE A 417 15.17 19.43 -18.03
C ILE A 417 14.05 19.62 -16.99
N ALA A 418 14.22 19.10 -15.76
CA ALA A 418 13.28 19.37 -14.68
C ALA A 418 13.27 20.85 -14.26
N GLU A 419 14.42 21.54 -14.31
CA GLU A 419 14.51 22.99 -14.07
C GLU A 419 13.76 23.80 -15.13
N GLU A 420 13.93 23.48 -16.41
CA GLU A 420 13.27 24.16 -17.52
C GLU A 420 11.75 24.06 -17.46
N ARG A 421 11.22 22.97 -16.89
CA ARG A 421 9.78 22.77 -16.68
C ARG A 421 9.19 23.66 -15.58
N GLY A 422 10.03 24.19 -14.68
CA GLY A 422 9.58 24.97 -13.53
C GLY A 422 8.92 24.12 -12.44
N ASP A 423 9.44 22.91 -12.20
CA ASP A 423 9.02 22.10 -11.05
C ASP A 423 9.28 22.84 -9.72
N ASP A 424 8.53 22.47 -8.67
CA ASP A 424 8.60 23.09 -7.35
C ASP A 424 10.05 23.20 -6.81
N PRO A 425 10.44 24.37 -6.26
CA PRO A 425 11.82 24.63 -5.84
C PRO A 425 12.39 23.64 -4.81
N GLU A 426 11.58 23.19 -3.84
CA GLU A 426 12.04 22.24 -2.82
C GLU A 426 12.29 20.86 -3.44
N ARG A 427 11.38 20.41 -4.32
CA ARG A 427 11.54 19.17 -5.07
C ARG A 427 12.75 19.23 -6.00
N LEU A 428 12.98 20.35 -6.65
CA LEU A 428 14.12 20.54 -7.53
C LEU A 428 15.44 20.50 -6.77
N GLU A 429 15.50 21.12 -5.58
CA GLU A 429 16.70 21.05 -4.73
C GLU A 429 16.97 19.62 -4.28
N ALA A 430 15.95 18.87 -3.87
CA ALA A 430 16.09 17.45 -3.52
C ALA A 430 16.56 16.59 -4.72
N LEU A 431 16.15 16.90 -5.95
CA LEU A 431 16.66 16.25 -7.18
C LEU A 431 18.15 16.56 -7.40
N LYS A 432 18.56 17.82 -7.22
CA LYS A 432 19.96 18.26 -7.34
C LYS A 432 20.86 17.56 -6.33
N GLU A 433 20.45 17.52 -5.06
CA GLU A 433 21.18 16.81 -4.01
C GLU A 433 21.37 15.33 -4.37
N ARG A 434 20.31 14.68 -4.89
CA ARG A 434 20.36 13.28 -5.33
C ARG A 434 21.32 13.07 -6.50
N ALA A 435 21.27 13.93 -7.51
CA ALA A 435 22.18 13.86 -8.66
C ALA A 435 23.64 14.11 -8.26
N ALA A 436 23.87 15.01 -7.29
CA ALA A 436 25.18 15.38 -6.77
C ALA A 436 25.79 14.34 -5.80
N ALA A 437 24.99 13.47 -5.19
CA ALA A 437 25.46 12.41 -4.29
C ALA A 437 26.28 11.29 -4.99
N ALA A 438 26.44 11.37 -6.32
CA ALA A 438 27.05 10.36 -7.17
C ALA A 438 28.58 10.12 -7.07
N PRO A 439 29.47 11.06 -6.66
CA PRO A 439 30.91 10.84 -6.84
C PRO A 439 31.58 9.99 -5.76
N VAL A 440 30.86 9.39 -4.80
CA VAL A 440 31.49 8.54 -3.76
C VAL A 440 31.54 7.05 -4.12
N ILE A 441 30.89 6.62 -5.22
CA ILE A 441 30.71 5.19 -5.57
C ILE A 441 31.66 4.74 -6.69
N ALA A 442 32.82 5.39 -6.86
CA ALA A 442 33.84 4.94 -7.80
C ALA A 442 35.01 4.29 -7.03
N ALA A 443 35.09 2.95 -7.13
CA ALA A 443 36.21 2.06 -6.75
C ALA A 443 36.07 1.21 -5.47
N ALA A 444 34.90 0.61 -5.20
CA ALA A 444 34.88 -0.65 -4.45
C ALA A 444 35.06 -1.83 -5.44
N PRO A 445 36.07 -2.71 -5.27
CA PRO A 445 36.18 -3.90 -6.10
C PRO A 445 34.98 -4.81 -5.85
N VAL A 446 34.48 -5.43 -6.93
CA VAL A 446 33.49 -6.51 -6.83
C VAL A 446 34.14 -7.66 -6.07
N LEU A 447 33.76 -7.83 -4.80
CA LEU A 447 34.05 -9.05 -4.07
C LEU A 447 33.25 -10.16 -4.74
N GLN A 448 33.95 -11.13 -5.33
CA GLN A 448 33.32 -12.40 -5.71
C GLN A 448 32.76 -13.03 -4.44
N ASP A 449 31.47 -13.39 -4.46
CA ASP A 449 30.77 -14.15 -3.43
C ASP A 449 31.58 -15.42 -3.08
N PRO A 450 32.30 -15.45 -1.95
CA PRO A 450 32.90 -16.68 -1.47
C PRO A 450 31.78 -17.37 -0.70
N GLY A 451 30.93 -18.08 -1.45
CA GLY A 451 29.67 -18.66 -1.00
C GLY A 451 29.54 -18.77 0.52
N VAL A 452 28.67 -17.95 1.10
CA VAL A 452 28.44 -17.88 2.55
C VAL A 452 28.15 -19.30 3.09
N PRO A 453 28.95 -19.84 4.02
CA PRO A 453 28.60 -21.08 4.68
C PRO A 453 27.27 -20.90 5.41
N GLN A 454 26.28 -21.74 5.10
CA GLN A 454 25.03 -21.76 5.84
C GLN A 454 25.29 -22.33 7.23
N LEU A 455 25.48 -21.44 8.21
CA LEU A 455 25.52 -21.83 9.61
C LEU A 455 24.15 -22.40 10.02
N PRO A 456 24.11 -23.52 10.75
CA PRO A 456 22.87 -24.14 11.17
C PRO A 456 22.07 -23.22 12.10
N ARG A 457 20.74 -23.36 12.08
CA ARG A 457 19.77 -22.42 12.67
C ARG A 457 19.98 -22.20 14.18
N ASP A 458 20.44 -23.23 14.87
CA ASP A 458 20.80 -23.21 16.29
C ASP A 458 22.02 -22.32 16.58
N GLU A 459 22.98 -22.25 15.66
CA GLU A 459 24.12 -21.35 15.76
C GLU A 459 23.71 -19.89 15.49
N LEU A 460 22.81 -19.66 14.53
CA LEU A 460 22.21 -18.35 14.29
C LEU A 460 21.40 -17.83 15.49
N VAL A 461 20.71 -18.72 16.20
CA VAL A 461 19.96 -18.41 17.43
C VAL A 461 20.93 -18.13 18.58
N ARG A 462 21.98 -18.94 18.77
CA ARG A 462 23.03 -18.67 19.77
C ARG A 462 23.67 -17.30 19.56
N ILE A 463 24.06 -16.95 18.33
CA ILE A 463 24.63 -15.64 17.99
C ILE A 463 23.64 -14.51 18.31
N HIS A 464 22.35 -14.71 18.05
CA HIS A 464 21.31 -13.72 18.32
C HIS A 464 20.99 -13.56 19.82
N ASP A 465 21.05 -14.65 20.58
CA ASP A 465 20.81 -14.64 22.03
C ASP A 465 22.02 -14.09 22.80
N THR A 466 23.25 -14.43 22.40
CA THR A 466 24.48 -13.77 22.88
C THR A 466 24.44 -12.28 22.59
N TYR A 467 24.00 -11.87 21.38
CA TYR A 467 23.79 -10.45 21.05
C TYR A 467 22.75 -9.76 21.93
N LYS A 468 21.65 -10.44 22.30
CA LYS A 468 20.62 -9.91 23.21
C LYS A 468 21.12 -9.77 24.64
N GLU A 469 21.90 -10.72 25.14
CA GLU A 469 22.56 -10.64 26.44
C GLU A 469 23.57 -9.50 26.48
N LEU A 470 24.35 -9.34 25.40
CA LEU A 470 25.35 -8.28 25.24
C LEU A 470 24.76 -6.87 25.17
N LEU A 471 23.56 -6.70 24.60
CA LEU A 471 22.84 -5.42 24.55
C LEU A 471 22.46 -4.83 25.92
N GLY A 472 22.63 -5.60 27.00
CA GLY A 472 22.51 -5.17 28.40
C GLY A 472 23.85 -4.94 29.12
N SER A 473 24.99 -5.03 28.42
CA SER A 473 26.35 -4.96 28.98
C SER A 473 27.20 -3.84 28.35
N ASP A 474 28.48 -3.73 28.77
CA ASP A 474 29.43 -2.72 28.30
C ASP A 474 29.60 -2.76 26.76
N PRO A 475 29.31 -1.67 26.04
CA PRO A 475 29.40 -1.58 24.59
C PRO A 475 30.77 -1.98 24.02
N GLN A 476 31.87 -1.67 24.71
CA GLN A 476 33.21 -2.00 24.22
C GLN A 476 33.43 -3.53 24.23
N ARG A 477 32.86 -4.21 25.22
CA ARG A 477 32.88 -5.68 25.28
C ARG A 477 32.10 -6.31 24.13
N VAL A 478 31.00 -5.69 23.69
CA VAL A 478 30.23 -6.15 22.51
C VAL A 478 31.07 -6.05 21.24
N VAL A 479 31.88 -4.99 21.12
CA VAL A 479 32.81 -4.80 19.99
C VAL A 479 33.89 -5.87 19.98
N ASP A 480 34.51 -6.12 21.13
CA ASP A 480 35.62 -7.06 21.25
C ASP A 480 35.14 -8.50 20.96
N GLU A 481 33.99 -8.91 21.50
CA GLU A 481 33.40 -10.24 21.26
C GLU A 481 32.91 -10.42 19.81
N LEU A 482 32.35 -9.38 19.18
CA LEU A 482 32.01 -9.43 17.76
C LEU A 482 33.27 -9.53 16.88
N GLY A 483 34.37 -8.91 17.27
CA GLY A 483 35.66 -8.97 16.58
C GLY A 483 36.26 -10.38 16.63
N GLU A 484 36.27 -11.01 17.81
CA GLU A 484 36.68 -12.42 17.96
C GLU A 484 35.84 -13.36 17.09
N MET A 485 34.52 -13.14 17.02
CA MET A 485 33.63 -13.94 16.17
C MET A 485 33.87 -13.76 14.67
N LEU A 486 34.32 -12.56 14.24
CA LEU A 486 34.71 -12.29 12.87
C LEU A 486 36.04 -12.99 12.54
N ASP A 487 37.02 -12.89 13.43
CA ASP A 487 38.34 -13.54 13.30
C ASP A 487 38.23 -15.08 13.29
N GLU A 488 37.29 -15.64 14.04
CA GLU A 488 36.94 -17.08 14.03
C GLU A 488 36.10 -17.50 12.81
N GLY A 489 35.69 -16.57 11.95
CA GLY A 489 34.87 -16.83 10.76
C GLY A 489 33.42 -17.22 11.05
N ARG A 490 32.92 -16.95 12.27
CA ARG A 490 31.56 -17.30 12.73
C ARG A 490 30.49 -16.31 12.30
N ILE A 491 30.90 -15.12 11.87
CA ILE A 491 30.04 -14.11 11.27
C ILE A 491 30.72 -13.52 10.02
N SER A 492 29.93 -13.12 9.04
CA SER A 492 30.44 -12.39 7.88
C SER A 492 30.73 -10.94 8.23
N ASP A 493 31.64 -10.31 7.51
CA ASP A 493 32.02 -8.89 7.68
C ASP A 493 30.78 -7.98 7.65
N ASP A 494 29.89 -8.15 6.66
CA ASP A 494 28.62 -7.40 6.55
C ASP A 494 27.71 -7.50 7.78
N ARG A 495 27.74 -8.66 8.46
CA ARG A 495 26.91 -8.92 9.64
C ARG A 495 27.58 -8.36 10.89
N PHE A 496 28.90 -8.40 10.96
CA PHE A 496 29.68 -7.72 11.99
C PHE A 496 29.42 -6.22 11.94
N VAL A 497 29.61 -5.58 10.77
CA VAL A 497 29.41 -4.14 10.58
C VAL A 497 27.99 -3.71 10.96
N TRP A 498 26.96 -4.50 10.62
CA TRP A 498 25.60 -4.22 11.07
C TRP A 498 25.44 -4.33 12.59
N LEU A 499 25.82 -5.45 13.20
CA LEU A 499 25.66 -5.62 14.66
C LEU A 499 26.45 -4.58 15.45
N TYR A 500 27.63 -4.21 14.95
CA TYR A 500 28.50 -3.16 15.47
C TYR A 500 27.84 -1.77 15.37
N ALA A 501 27.38 -1.39 14.17
CA ALA A 501 26.68 -0.13 13.96
C ALA A 501 25.41 -0.04 14.83
N ARG A 502 24.70 -1.16 15.03
CA ARG A 502 23.54 -1.24 15.92
C ARG A 502 23.89 -1.03 17.39
N ALA A 503 25.01 -1.59 17.85
CA ALA A 503 25.50 -1.40 19.21
C ALA A 503 25.85 0.07 19.47
N LEU A 504 26.56 0.71 18.53
CA LEU A 504 26.95 2.13 18.62
C LEU A 504 25.75 3.08 18.71
N THR A 505 24.56 2.71 18.20
CA THR A 505 23.36 3.56 18.29
C THR A 505 22.97 3.94 19.72
N LYS A 506 23.43 3.18 20.72
CA LYS A 506 23.16 3.43 22.14
C LYS A 506 24.25 4.29 22.81
N THR A 507 25.43 4.42 22.22
CA THR A 507 26.66 4.83 22.94
C THR A 507 27.45 5.90 22.22
N ASP A 508 27.59 5.80 20.90
CA ASP A 508 28.24 6.78 20.04
C ASP A 508 27.41 6.92 18.74
N VAL A 509 26.36 7.73 18.84
CA VAL A 509 25.43 7.98 17.72
C VAL A 509 26.14 8.57 16.49
N PRO A 510 27.05 9.56 16.61
CA PRO A 510 27.84 10.04 15.47
C PRO A 510 28.59 8.91 14.74
N GLN A 511 29.28 8.04 15.48
CA GLN A 511 30.02 6.93 14.88
C GLN A 511 29.07 5.88 14.28
N ALA A 512 27.94 5.58 14.95
CA ALA A 512 26.90 4.71 14.41
C ALA A 512 26.37 5.19 13.06
N ILE A 513 26.18 6.51 12.89
CA ILE A 513 25.71 7.11 11.64
C ILE A 513 26.73 6.90 10.51
N VAL A 514 28.03 6.98 10.79
CA VAL A 514 29.09 6.74 9.80
C VAL A 514 29.00 5.31 9.28
N TYR A 515 29.00 4.31 10.17
CA TYR A 515 28.93 2.90 9.77
C TYR A 515 27.60 2.52 9.11
N LEU A 516 26.48 3.08 9.57
CA LEU A 516 25.18 2.87 8.93
C LEU A 516 25.14 3.46 7.52
N ARG A 517 25.78 4.60 7.27
CA ARG A 517 25.88 5.19 5.92
C ARG A 517 26.70 4.32 4.99
N GLU A 518 27.81 3.77 5.47
CA GLU A 518 28.62 2.81 4.69
C GLU A 518 27.84 1.54 4.34
N LEU A 519 27.07 0.99 5.30
CA LEU A 519 26.18 -0.16 5.07
C LEU A 519 25.02 0.13 4.10
N CYS A 520 24.54 1.38 4.05
CA CYS A 520 23.51 1.78 3.07
C CYS A 520 24.12 2.03 1.68
N ALA A 521 25.42 2.31 1.59
CA ALA A 521 26.12 2.62 0.35
C ALA A 521 26.67 1.38 -0.38
N GLY A 522 26.81 0.23 0.30
CA GLY A 522 27.22 -1.04 -0.29
C GLY A 522 26.06 -2.01 -0.59
N ASP A 523 26.34 -3.07 -1.35
CA ASP A 523 25.35 -4.08 -1.75
C ASP A 523 25.23 -5.19 -0.68
N PHE A 524 24.85 -4.78 0.53
CA PHE A 524 24.86 -5.65 1.71
C PHE A 524 23.49 -6.26 2.02
N LYS A 525 23.49 -7.50 2.52
CA LYS A 525 22.28 -8.26 2.91
C LYS A 525 21.36 -7.53 3.91
N TYR A 526 21.90 -6.57 4.66
CA TYR A 526 21.19 -5.84 5.72
C TYR A 526 20.88 -4.37 5.38
N MET A 527 21.11 -3.93 4.14
CA MET A 527 20.91 -2.54 3.67
C MET A 527 19.57 -1.94 4.13
N ALA A 528 18.44 -2.61 3.86
CA ALA A 528 17.12 -2.10 4.23
C ALA A 528 16.92 -1.92 5.76
N SER A 529 17.62 -2.74 6.58
CA SER A 529 17.58 -2.59 8.04
C SER A 529 18.50 -1.46 8.51
N ALA A 530 19.65 -1.28 7.87
CA ALA A 530 20.56 -0.17 8.11
C ALA A 530 19.89 1.17 7.73
N GLU A 531 19.22 1.25 6.58
CA GLU A 531 18.48 2.43 6.12
C GLU A 531 17.38 2.82 7.12
N ASN A 532 16.57 1.85 7.56
CA ASN A 532 15.52 2.12 8.53
C ASN A 532 16.09 2.62 9.88
N THR A 533 17.20 2.04 10.34
CA THR A 533 17.86 2.45 11.59
C THR A 533 18.47 3.85 11.47
N LEU A 534 19.13 4.14 10.34
CA LEU A 534 19.71 5.44 10.03
C LEU A 534 18.64 6.54 9.96
N ASN A 535 17.52 6.27 9.27
CA ASN A 535 16.40 7.20 9.17
C ASN A 535 15.79 7.52 10.54
N ASN A 536 15.66 6.51 11.42
CA ASN A 536 15.16 6.72 12.78
C ASN A 536 16.12 7.56 13.65
N LEU A 537 17.45 7.35 13.50
CA LEU A 537 18.45 8.14 14.22
C LEU A 537 18.51 9.59 13.76
N ILE A 538 18.46 9.82 12.44
CA ILE A 538 18.42 11.17 11.85
C ILE A 538 17.16 11.90 12.31
N ALA A 539 15.99 11.24 12.25
CA ALA A 539 14.73 11.81 12.72
C ALA A 539 14.79 12.15 14.23
N ARG A 540 15.46 11.33 15.04
CA ARG A 540 15.66 11.60 16.48
C ARG A 540 16.60 12.79 16.73
N GLN A 541 17.71 12.91 15.98
CA GLN A 541 18.61 14.07 16.08
C GLN A 541 17.92 15.36 15.65
N GLN A 542 17.12 15.33 14.59
CA GLN A 542 16.35 16.49 14.13
C GLN A 542 15.31 16.96 15.17
N ARG A 543 14.69 16.04 15.92
CA ARG A 543 13.80 16.37 17.04
C ARG A 543 14.54 16.99 18.23
N LEU A 544 15.71 16.43 18.59
CA LEU A 544 16.53 16.96 19.70
C LEU A 544 17.14 18.33 19.36
N GLY A 545 17.51 18.56 18.09
CA GLY A 545 17.99 19.87 17.61
C GLY A 545 16.90 20.96 17.61
N ARG A 546 15.62 20.58 17.41
CA ARG A 546 14.49 21.52 17.52
C ARG A 546 14.12 21.84 18.97
N ALA A 547 14.28 20.91 19.90
CA ALA A 547 14.07 21.15 21.34
C ALA A 547 15.13 22.10 21.95
N GLY A 548 16.36 22.11 21.43
CA GLY A 548 17.44 22.99 21.89
C GLY A 548 17.39 24.43 21.37
N CYS A 549 16.42 24.78 20.51
CA CYS A 549 16.30 26.12 19.94
C CYS A 549 15.24 26.99 20.64
N HIS A 550 14.56 26.46 21.66
CA HIS A 550 13.62 27.21 22.51
C HIS A 550 14.20 27.63 23.88
N ASP A 551 15.45 27.25 24.18
CA ASP A 551 16.22 27.78 25.31
C ASP A 551 17.57 28.30 24.80
N ARG A 552 17.55 29.48 24.17
CA ARG A 552 18.68 30.43 24.08
C ARG A 552 18.25 31.79 23.57
#